data_AF-A0A141R8Y9-F1
#
_entry.id   AF-A0A141R8Y9-F1
#
_cell.length_a   1.000
_cell.length_b   1.000
_cell.length_c   1.000
_cell.angle_alpha   90.00
_cell.angle_beta   90.00
_cell.angle_gamma   90.00
#
_symmetry.space_group_name_H-M   'P 1'
#
loop_
_entity.id
_entity.type
_entity.pdbx_description
1 polymer ?
#
loop_
_entity_poly.entity_id
_entity_poly.type
_entity_poly.pdbx_seq_one_letter_code
_entity_poly.pdbx_strand_id
1 'polypeptide(L)'
;METRRDERIGQLLQALKRSDKLHLKEAATLLGVSEMTIRRDLNNHDAPVVLLGGYIVLEPRSANHYLISDQKSRLVDEKRRAAQMAASLVQAHQTIF
;
A
#
# COMPACT_ATOMS: atom_id res chain seq x y z
N MET A 1 -21.09 -8.40 13.15
CA MET A 1 -20.46 -8.21 11.82
C MET A 1 -18.95 -8.01 11.91
N GLU A 2 -18.45 -7.42 13.00
CA GLU A 2 -17.02 -7.24 13.32
C GLU A 2 -16.23 -8.55 13.42
N THR A 3 -16.81 -9.56 14.08
CA THR A 3 -16.19 -10.89 14.29
C THR A 3 -15.73 -11.58 13.00
N ARG A 4 -16.52 -11.52 11.93
CA ARG A 4 -16.16 -12.13 10.63
C ARG A 4 -15.00 -11.41 9.95
N ARG A 5 -14.85 -10.09 10.16
CA ARG A 5 -13.72 -9.33 9.62
C ARG A 5 -12.45 -9.70 10.38
N ASP A 6 -12.52 -9.73 11.70
CA ASP A 6 -11.36 -10.05 12.55
C ASP A 6 -10.86 -11.47 12.31
N GLU A 7 -11.77 -12.43 12.10
CA GLU A 7 -11.45 -13.79 11.67
C GLU A 7 -10.67 -13.80 10.34
N ARG A 8 -11.13 -13.05 9.33
CA ARG A 8 -10.43 -12.95 8.03
C ARG A 8 -9.06 -12.31 8.18
N ILE A 9 -8.94 -11.23 8.95
CA ILE A 9 -7.64 -10.58 9.23
C ILE A 9 -6.70 -11.56 9.95
N GLY A 10 -7.22 -12.33 10.92
CA GLY A 10 -6.46 -13.37 11.61
C GLY A 10 -5.92 -14.45 10.68
N GLN A 11 -6.73 -14.90 9.70
CA GLN A 11 -6.30 -15.86 8.69
C GLN A 11 -5.23 -15.28 7.75
N LEU A 12 -5.39 -14.02 7.32
CA LEU A 12 -4.36 -13.32 6.54
C LEU A 12 -3.03 -13.23 7.29
N LEU A 13 -3.07 -12.90 8.58
CA LEU A 13 -1.89 -12.88 9.44
C LEU A 13 -1.22 -14.25 9.54
N GLN A 14 -1.98 -15.32 9.67
CA GLN A 14 -1.43 -16.68 9.71
C GLN A 14 -0.77 -17.07 8.38
N ALA A 15 -1.39 -16.73 7.25
CA ALA A 15 -0.79 -16.94 5.93
C ALA A 15 0.51 -16.15 5.79
N LEU A 16 0.52 -14.89 6.24
CA LEU A 16 1.69 -14.02 6.18
C LEU A 16 2.83 -14.42 7.12
N LYS A 17 2.55 -15.17 8.20
CA LYS A 17 3.62 -15.77 9.02
C LYS A 17 4.41 -16.85 8.29
N ARG A 18 3.81 -17.48 7.26
CA ARG A 18 4.45 -18.52 6.45
C ARG A 18 5.13 -17.96 5.19
N SER A 19 4.72 -16.77 4.76
CA SER A 19 5.21 -16.07 3.58
C SER A 19 5.14 -14.57 3.81
N ASP A 20 6.24 -13.83 3.63
CA ASP A 20 6.29 -12.38 3.91
C ASP A 20 5.28 -11.53 3.10
N LYS A 21 4.69 -12.11 2.05
CA LYS A 21 3.69 -11.50 1.18
C LYS A 21 2.65 -12.51 0.70
N LEU A 22 1.44 -12.03 0.40
CA LEU A 22 0.34 -12.83 -0.12
C LEU A 22 -0.34 -12.08 -1.28
N HIS A 23 -0.53 -12.73 -2.43
CA HIS A 23 -1.21 -12.07 -3.55
C HIS A 23 -2.71 -11.89 -3.24
N LEU A 24 -3.30 -10.76 -3.61
CA LEU A 24 -4.70 -10.42 -3.29
C LEU A 24 -5.69 -11.48 -3.82
N LYS A 25 -5.44 -12.00 -5.02
CA LYS A 25 -6.22 -13.09 -5.63
C LYS A 25 -6.13 -14.40 -4.84
N GLU A 26 -4.96 -14.72 -4.31
CA GLU A 26 -4.74 -15.92 -3.48
C GLU A 26 -5.41 -15.76 -2.13
N ALA A 27 -5.31 -14.58 -1.53
CA ALA A 27 -6.01 -14.22 -0.31
C ALA A 27 -7.54 -14.31 -0.47
N ALA A 28 -8.08 -13.81 -1.58
CA ALA A 28 -9.50 -13.90 -1.93
C ALA A 28 -9.96 -15.36 -2.02
N THR A 29 -9.14 -16.20 -2.65
CA THR A 29 -9.39 -17.64 -2.78
C THR A 29 -9.33 -18.34 -1.43
N LEU A 30 -8.31 -18.05 -0.62
CA LEU A 30 -8.09 -18.61 0.72
C LEU A 30 -9.28 -18.30 1.66
N LEU A 31 -9.78 -17.06 1.60
CA LEU A 31 -10.86 -16.58 2.45
C LEU A 31 -12.27 -16.83 1.88
N GLY A 32 -12.37 -17.31 0.64
CA GLY A 32 -13.66 -17.50 -0.04
C GLY A 32 -14.44 -16.22 -0.28
N VAL A 33 -13.77 -15.08 -0.46
CA VAL A 33 -14.39 -13.75 -0.67
C VAL A 33 -13.86 -13.08 -1.92
N SER A 34 -14.50 -12.00 -2.36
CA SER A 34 -13.98 -11.20 -3.48
C SER A 34 -12.77 -10.35 -3.08
N GLU A 35 -11.91 -10.02 -4.05
CA GLU A 35 -10.79 -9.08 -3.84
C GLU A 35 -11.28 -7.73 -3.28
N MET A 36 -12.45 -7.25 -3.72
CA MET A 36 -13.08 -6.03 -3.23
C MET A 36 -13.46 -6.11 -1.74
N THR A 37 -13.81 -7.29 -1.24
CA THR A 37 -14.12 -7.50 0.19
C THR A 37 -12.86 -7.34 1.04
N ILE A 38 -11.74 -7.93 0.59
CA ILE A 38 -10.45 -7.78 1.27
C ILE A 38 -9.99 -6.33 1.22
N ARG A 39 -10.08 -5.66 0.06
CA ARG A 39 -9.77 -4.23 -0.06
C ARG A 39 -10.55 -3.39 0.95
N ARG A 40 -11.85 -3.68 1.13
CA ARG A 40 -12.70 -3.00 2.13
C ARG A 40 -12.28 -3.33 3.56
N ASP A 41 -11.94 -4.58 3.86
CA ASP A 41 -11.51 -5.01 5.19
C ASP A 41 -10.17 -4.37 5.61
N LEU A 42 -9.27 -4.13 4.64
CA LEU A 42 -7.95 -3.52 4.82
C LEU A 42 -7.97 -1.99 4.82
N ASN A 43 -9.00 -1.34 4.27
CA ASN A 43 -9.09 0.13 4.23
C ASN A 43 -9.46 0.77 5.57
N ASN A 44 -9.84 -0.04 6.55
CA ASN A 44 -10.14 0.40 7.90
C ASN A 44 -8.85 0.34 8.74
N HIS A 45 -8.37 1.49 9.21
CA HIS A 45 -7.04 1.80 9.78
C HIS A 45 -6.50 0.94 10.95
N ASP A 46 -7.20 -0.10 11.39
CA ASP A 46 -6.81 -0.95 12.53
C ASP A 46 -6.28 -2.34 12.14
N ALA A 47 -6.11 -2.62 10.85
CA ALA A 47 -5.62 -3.91 10.40
C ALA A 47 -4.07 -3.95 10.42
N PRO A 48 -3.42 -4.95 11.05
CA PRO A 48 -1.95 -5.11 11.10
C PRO A 48 -1.33 -5.58 9.76
N VAL A 49 -2.03 -5.34 8.65
CA VAL A 49 -1.72 -5.79 7.30
C VAL A 49 -2.09 -4.68 6.31
N VAL A 50 -1.26 -4.48 5.30
CA VAL A 50 -1.43 -3.41 4.29
C VAL A 50 -1.44 -3.98 2.88
N LEU A 51 -2.21 -3.34 1.98
CA LEU A 51 -2.26 -3.68 0.57
C LEU A 51 -1.32 -2.78 -0.24
N LEU A 52 -0.27 -3.37 -0.83
CA LEU A 52 0.67 -2.71 -1.73
C LEU A 52 0.43 -3.21 -3.17
N GLY A 53 -0.31 -2.42 -3.94
CA GLY A 53 -0.72 -2.79 -5.29
C GLY A 53 -1.64 -4.02 -5.29
N GLY A 54 -1.09 -5.18 -5.66
CA GLY A 54 -1.77 -6.48 -5.70
C GLY A 54 -1.37 -7.44 -4.58
N TYR A 55 -0.51 -7.03 -3.64
CA TYR A 55 0.00 -7.89 -2.57
C TYR A 55 -0.37 -7.36 -1.19
N ILE A 56 -0.73 -8.27 -0.30
CA ILE A 56 -0.94 -8.04 1.12
C ILE A 56 0.37 -8.36 1.84
N VAL A 57 0.81 -7.48 2.72
CA VAL A 57 2.01 -7.67 3.55
C VAL A 57 1.71 -7.29 5.01
N LEU A 58 2.54 -7.77 5.93
CA LEU A 58 2.48 -7.34 7.33
C LEU A 58 2.83 -5.87 7.44
N GLU A 59 2.13 -5.15 8.31
CA GLU A 59 2.45 -3.76 8.59
C GLU A 59 3.75 -3.67 9.41
N PRO A 60 4.80 -3.00 8.91
CA PRO A 60 6.06 -2.87 9.64
C PRO A 60 5.89 -1.86 10.78
N ARG A 61 5.94 -2.37 12.02
CA ARG A 61 5.66 -1.61 13.27
C ARG A 61 6.66 -0.49 13.64
N SER A 62 7.59 -0.06 12.78
CA SER A 62 8.72 0.79 13.25
C SER A 62 9.27 1.87 12.31
N ALA A 63 8.54 2.37 11.33
CA ALA A 63 8.96 3.61 10.68
C ALA A 63 7.76 4.43 10.22
N ASN A 64 7.76 5.72 10.54
CA ASN A 64 6.83 6.71 10.01
C ASN A 64 6.55 6.43 8.53
N HIS A 65 5.29 6.08 8.29
CA HIS A 65 4.75 5.45 7.11
C HIS A 65 5.08 6.27 5.83
N TYR A 66 5.89 5.71 4.91
CA TYR A 66 6.04 6.27 3.56
C TYR A 66 4.93 5.69 2.66
N LEU A 67 3.69 6.12 2.87
CA LEU A 67 2.61 5.80 1.94
C LEU A 67 2.77 6.63 0.69
N ILE A 68 2.92 5.97 -0.46
CA ILE A 68 3.01 6.66 -1.75
C ILE A 68 1.78 7.54 -1.98
N SER A 69 0.59 7.13 -1.52
CA SER A 69 -0.64 7.94 -1.57
C SER A 69 -0.51 9.25 -0.79
N ASP A 70 -0.06 9.17 0.44
CA ASP A 70 0.01 10.31 1.37
C ASP A 70 1.16 11.23 0.98
N GLN A 71 2.26 10.64 0.54
CA GLN A 71 3.42 11.37 0.07
C GLN A 71 3.16 12.03 -1.28
N LYS A 72 2.21 11.55 -2.09
CA LYS A 72 1.84 12.19 -3.36
C LYS A 72 1.27 13.60 -3.15
N SER A 73 0.40 13.77 -2.15
CA SER A 73 -0.26 15.04 -1.83
C SER A 73 0.51 15.90 -0.82
N ARG A 74 1.60 15.39 -0.25
CA ARG A 74 2.46 16.12 0.69
C ARG A 74 3.44 17.05 -0.03
N LEU A 75 3.65 18.25 0.53
CA LEU A 75 4.66 19.24 0.09
C LEU A 75 4.59 19.55 -1.42
N VAL A 76 3.38 19.75 -1.94
CA VAL A 76 3.14 19.91 -3.38
C VAL A 76 3.78 21.20 -3.92
N ASP A 77 3.73 22.30 -3.16
CA ASP A 77 4.30 23.57 -3.60
C ASP A 77 5.82 23.55 -3.59
N GLU A 78 6.44 22.92 -2.60
CA GLU A 78 7.89 22.72 -2.54
C GLU A 78 8.37 21.85 -3.70
N LYS A 79 7.65 20.74 -3.97
CA LYS A 79 7.94 19.89 -5.14
C LYS A 79 7.81 20.66 -6.44
N ARG A 80 6.81 21.52 -6.59
CA ARG A 80 6.62 22.35 -7.78
C ARG A 80 7.78 23.33 -7.96
N ARG A 81 8.21 24.02 -6.89
CA ARG A 81 9.37 24.93 -6.94
C ARG A 81 10.65 24.18 -7.29
N ALA A 82 10.89 23.02 -6.68
CA ALA A 82 12.04 22.18 -6.98
C ALA A 82 12.04 21.70 -8.44
N ALA A 83 10.88 21.27 -8.95
CA ALA A 83 10.73 20.84 -10.35
C ALA A 83 10.99 22.00 -11.34
N GLN A 84 10.53 23.21 -11.05
CA GLN A 84 10.80 24.38 -11.89
C GLN A 84 12.29 24.72 -11.95
N MET A 85 12.99 24.67 -10.82
CA MET A 85 14.44 24.86 -10.80
C MET A 85 15.14 23.76 -11.59
N ALA A 86 14.78 22.49 -11.37
CA ALA A 86 15.36 21.37 -12.12
C ALA A 86 15.12 21.49 -13.63
N ALA A 87 13.91 21.90 -14.04
CA ALA A 87 13.56 22.11 -15.44
C ALA A 87 14.41 23.21 -16.11
N SER A 88 14.80 24.25 -15.37
CA SER A 88 15.67 25.31 -15.89
C SER A 88 17.11 24.85 -16.21
N LEU A 89 17.52 23.71 -15.66
CA LEU A 89 18.84 23.12 -15.89
C LEU A 89 18.87 22.19 -17.11
N VAL A 90 17.72 21.90 -17.71
CA VAL A 90 17.60 20.99 -18.85
C VAL A 90 18.07 21.68 -20.13
N GLN A 91 18.97 21.03 -20.85
CA GLN A 91 19.52 21.54 -22.09
C GLN A 91 18.75 21.00 -23.31
N ALA A 92 18.79 21.75 -24.42
CA ALA A 92 18.22 21.29 -25.67
C ALA A 92 18.87 19.97 -26.11
N HIS A 93 18.05 19.02 -26.56
CA HIS A 93 18.47 17.66 -26.98
C HIS A 93 18.96 16.75 -25.85
N GLN A 94 18.75 17.13 -24.58
CA GLN A 94 19.05 16.27 -23.43
C GLN A 94 17.89 15.30 -23.14
N THR A 95 18.20 14.02 -22.97
CA THR A 95 17.23 13.00 -22.54
C THR A 95 17.33 12.77 -21.04
N ILE A 96 16.20 12.77 -20.35
CA ILE A 96 16.09 12.62 -18.89
C ILE A 96 15.03 11.55 -18.60
N PHE A 97 15.23 10.72 -17.57
CA PHE A 97 14.32 9.66 -17.12
C PHE A 97 13.87 9.88 -15.69
#